data_AF-A0A7C6WEU6-F1
#
_entry.id   AF-A0A7C6WEU6-F1
#
_cell.length_a   1.000
_cell.length_b   1.000
_cell.length_c   1.000
_cell.angle_alpha   90.00
_cell.angle_beta   90.00
_cell.angle_gamma   90.00
#
_symmetry.space_group_name_H-M   'P 1'
#
loop_
_entity.id
_entity.type
_entity.pdbx_description
1 polymer ?
#
loop_
_entity_poly.entity_id
_entity_poly.type
_entity_poly.pdbx_seq_one_letter_code
_entity_poly.pdbx_strand_id
1 'polypeptide(L)'
;MNLEKFGKTFYIGSLVATIIIFVAGSAIIKNIPNLAEETAIRYWNFTQYIVFGVVIPIGVIVREFILLAHVKKFMFFKLFIYSIQLVALPILFFVIPTVTMSRVILYLSYGVVILAIIPTQVFKKLE
;
A
#
# COMPACT_ATOMS: atom_id res chain seq x y z
N MET A 1 6.25 6.36 25.89
CA MET A 1 5.52 7.13 24.85
C MET A 1 4.06 6.66 24.87
N ASN A 2 3.08 7.57 24.89
CA ASN A 2 1.65 7.19 24.87
C ASN A 2 1.35 6.47 23.53
N LEU A 3 0.76 5.27 23.59
CA LEU A 3 0.42 4.43 22.42
C LEU A 3 -0.38 5.23 21.38
N GLU A 4 -1.32 6.05 21.82
CA GLU A 4 -2.13 6.88 20.93
C GLU A 4 -1.27 7.89 20.14
N LYS A 5 -0.29 8.51 20.81
CA LYS A 5 0.65 9.43 20.16
C LYS A 5 1.51 8.69 19.13
N PHE A 6 1.98 7.49 19.47
CA PHE A 6 2.76 6.66 18.55
C PHE A 6 1.98 6.32 17.27
N GLY A 7 0.75 5.82 17.37
CA GLY A 7 -0.07 5.48 16.21
C GLY A 7 -0.36 6.67 15.30
N LYS A 8 -0.62 7.85 15.88
CA LYS A 8 -0.81 9.10 15.12
C LYS A 8 0.48 9.54 14.41
N THR A 9 1.61 9.55 15.11
CA THR A 9 2.92 9.91 14.53
C THR A 9 3.32 8.94 13.41
N PHE A 10 3.11 7.64 13.61
CA PHE A 10 3.41 6.63 12.60
C PHE A 10 2.56 6.82 11.33
N TYR A 11 1.26 7.08 11.49
CA TYR A 11 0.38 7.37 10.36
C TYR A 11 0.82 8.63 9.60
N ILE A 12 1.12 9.72 10.30
CA ILE A 12 1.67 10.95 9.68
C ILE A 12 2.98 10.65 8.96
N GLY A 13 3.89 9.88 9.58
CA GLY A 13 5.13 9.42 8.96
C GLY A 13 4.90 8.66 7.65
N SER A 14 3.89 7.79 7.58
CA SER A 14 3.53 7.06 6.36
C SER A 14 3.00 7.98 5.25
N LEU A 15 2.25 9.03 5.60
CA LEU A 15 1.80 10.04 4.64
C LEU A 15 2.98 10.87 4.10
N VAL A 16 3.93 11.25 4.96
CA VAL A 16 5.15 11.94 4.52
C VAL A 16 6.00 11.05 3.61
N ALA A 17 6.20 9.78 3.99
CA ALA A 17 6.92 8.80 3.19
C ALA A 17 6.29 8.60 1.81
N THR A 18 4.96 8.64 1.72
CA THR A 18 4.23 8.58 0.44
C THR A 18 4.65 9.70 -0.52
N ILE A 19 4.71 10.94 -0.03
CA ILE A 19 5.13 12.09 -0.85
C ILE A 19 6.57 11.91 -1.31
N ILE A 20 7.46 11.50 -0.39
CA ILE A 20 8.88 11.27 -0.69
C ILE A 20 9.04 10.21 -1.78
N ILE A 21 8.31 9.09 -1.69
CA ILE A 21 8.38 8.00 -2.67
C ILE A 21 7.88 8.44 -4.04
N PHE A 22 6.81 9.24 -4.12
CA PHE A 22 6.36 9.78 -5.41
C PHE A 22 7.37 10.71 -6.06
N VAL A 23 7.94 11.64 -5.27
CA VAL A 23 8.94 12.59 -5.77
C VAL A 23 10.19 11.83 -6.22
N ALA A 24 10.70 10.93 -5.38
CA ALA A 24 11.88 10.12 -5.68
C ALA A 24 11.64 9.21 -6.90
N GLY A 25 10.52 8.49 -6.94
CA GLY A 25 10.19 7.60 -8.07
C GLY A 25 10.05 8.37 -9.39
N SER A 26 9.41 9.53 -9.39
CA SER A 26 9.31 10.39 -10.57
C SER A 26 10.69 10.89 -11.02
N ALA A 27 11.53 11.31 -10.07
CA ALA A 27 12.88 11.76 -10.35
C ALA A 27 13.75 10.63 -10.94
N ILE A 28 13.71 9.42 -10.35
CA ILE A 28 14.46 8.27 -10.82
C ILE A 28 14.06 7.93 -12.26
N ILE A 29 12.76 7.77 -12.54
CA ILE A 29 12.27 7.38 -13.87
C ILE A 29 12.67 8.40 -14.94
N LYS A 30 12.58 9.71 -14.63
CA LYS A 30 12.94 10.78 -15.57
C LYS A 30 14.44 10.87 -15.87
N ASN A 31 15.29 10.38 -14.98
CA ASN A 31 16.75 10.45 -15.12
C ASN A 31 17.37 9.20 -15.75
N ILE A 32 16.59 8.18 -16.10
CA ILE A 32 17.11 6.99 -16.80
C ILE A 32 17.21 7.30 -18.30
N PRO A 33 18.42 7.33 -18.89
CA PRO A 33 18.59 7.62 -20.31
C PRO A 33 18.01 6.48 -21.17
N ASN A 34 17.40 6.84 -22.30
CA ASN A 34 16.83 5.90 -23.28
C ASN A 34 15.78 4.93 -22.70
N LEU A 35 15.07 5.32 -21.65
CA LEU A 35 14.02 4.50 -21.07
C LEU A 35 12.80 4.46 -22.01
N ALA A 36 12.46 3.26 -22.49
CA ALA A 36 11.25 3.07 -23.28
C ALA A 36 10.00 3.50 -22.49
N GLU A 37 9.06 4.19 -23.16
CA GLU A 37 7.85 4.74 -22.52
C GLU A 37 7.05 3.68 -21.76
N GLU A 38 6.88 2.49 -22.35
CA GLU A 38 6.20 1.37 -21.69
C GLU A 38 6.88 0.95 -20.38
N THR A 39 8.21 0.99 -20.35
CA THR A 39 8.99 0.64 -19.15
C THR A 39 8.88 1.74 -18.09
N ALA A 40 8.87 3.01 -18.51
CA ALA A 40 8.62 4.15 -17.62
C ALA A 40 7.24 4.06 -16.96
N ILE A 41 6.20 3.74 -17.74
CA ILE A 41 4.83 3.50 -17.22
C ILE A 41 4.83 2.34 -16.22
N ARG A 42 5.53 1.24 -16.52
CA ARG A 42 5.64 0.09 -15.62
C ARG A 42 6.24 0.46 -14.27
N TYR A 43 7.36 1.18 -14.27
CA TYR A 43 8.01 1.62 -13.03
C TYR A 43 7.19 2.68 -12.28
N TRP A 44 6.44 3.52 -12.99
CA TRP A 44 5.53 4.45 -12.36
C TRP A 44 4.36 3.74 -11.66
N ASN A 45 3.75 2.75 -12.32
CA ASN A 45 2.73 1.89 -11.70
C ASN A 45 3.29 1.13 -10.50
N PHE A 46 4.55 0.68 -10.57
CA PHE A 46 5.22 0.04 -9.43
C PHE A 46 5.47 1.01 -8.26
N THR A 47 5.84 2.26 -8.55
CA THR A 47 5.96 3.32 -7.53
C THR A 47 4.63 3.57 -6.83
N GLN A 48 3.54 3.66 -7.60
CA GLN A 48 2.18 3.78 -7.05
C GLN A 48 1.79 2.53 -6.23
N TYR A 49 2.14 1.33 -6.70
CA TYR A 49 1.97 0.09 -5.92
C TYR A 49 2.70 0.16 -4.58
N ILE A 50 3.92 0.67 -4.49
CA ILE A 50 4.62 0.81 -3.21
C ILE A 50 3.85 1.77 -2.29
N VAL A 51 3.38 2.90 -2.79
CA VAL A 51 2.63 3.86 -1.97
C VAL A 51 1.31 3.28 -1.47
N PHE A 52 0.47 2.85 -2.40
CA PHE A 52 -0.90 2.45 -2.10
C PHE A 52 -1.00 1.01 -1.62
N GLY A 53 -0.15 0.11 -2.12
CA GLY A 53 -0.10 -1.27 -1.68
C GLY A 53 0.72 -1.48 -0.41
N VAL A 54 1.72 -0.65 -0.12
CA VAL A 54 2.67 -0.87 0.98
C VAL A 54 2.63 0.23 2.06
N VAL A 55 2.87 1.48 1.70
CA VAL A 55 3.13 2.50 2.71
C VAL A 55 1.85 2.95 3.44
N ILE A 56 0.80 3.27 2.68
CA ILE A 56 -0.46 3.75 3.25
C ILE A 56 -1.14 2.67 4.10
N PRO A 57 -1.34 1.42 3.62
CA PRO A 57 -2.05 0.43 4.41
C PRO A 57 -1.29 0.02 5.68
N ILE A 58 0.05 -0.03 5.68
CA ILE A 58 0.82 -0.22 6.92
C ILE A 58 0.51 0.88 7.92
N GLY A 59 0.53 2.14 7.48
CA GLY A 59 0.18 3.28 8.33
C GLY A 59 -1.23 3.18 8.93
N VAL A 60 -2.21 2.79 8.12
CA VAL A 60 -3.60 2.60 8.54
C VAL A 60 -3.72 1.43 9.52
N ILE A 61 -3.12 0.28 9.23
CA ILE A 61 -3.19 -0.92 10.07
C ILE A 61 -2.54 -0.66 11.43
N VAL A 62 -1.36 -0.03 11.48
CA VAL A 62 -0.69 0.31 12.75
C VAL A 62 -1.56 1.24 13.58
N ARG A 63 -2.18 2.24 12.95
CA ARG A 63 -3.11 3.14 13.63
C ARG A 63 -4.34 2.40 14.16
N GLU A 64 -4.97 1.55 13.35
CA GLU A 64 -6.13 0.75 13.77
C GLU A 64 -5.79 -0.22 14.91
N PHE A 65 -4.64 -0.90 14.83
CA PHE A 65 -4.19 -1.86 15.83
C PHE A 65 -4.04 -1.22 17.21
N ILE A 66 -3.48 -0.01 17.24
CA ILE A 66 -3.18 0.72 18.46
C ILE A 66 -4.42 1.40 19.03
N LEU A 67 -5.27 1.99 18.18
CA LEU A 67 -6.37 2.85 18.62
C LEU A 67 -7.70 2.10 18.80
N LEU A 68 -7.88 0.93 18.19
CA LEU A 68 -9.17 0.24 18.13
C LEU A 68 -9.05 -1.22 18.63
N ALA A 69 -9.00 -1.40 19.95
CA ALA A 69 -8.85 -2.71 20.59
C ALA A 69 -9.93 -3.75 20.23
N HIS A 70 -11.10 -3.33 19.76
CA HIS A 70 -12.22 -4.18 19.35
C HIS A 70 -12.07 -4.79 17.94
N VAL A 71 -11.03 -4.41 17.19
CA VAL A 71 -10.82 -4.81 15.78
C VAL A 71 -9.97 -6.07 15.62
N LYS A 72 -9.46 -6.66 16.72
CA LYS A 72 -8.48 -7.76 16.70
C LYS A 72 -8.86 -8.97 15.83
N LYS A 73 -10.15 -9.36 15.77
CA LYS A 73 -10.59 -10.55 15.01
C LYS A 73 -10.44 -10.37 13.49
N PHE A 74 -10.80 -9.20 12.96
CA PHE A 74 -10.68 -8.90 11.52
C PHE A 74 -9.28 -8.42 11.12
N MET A 75 -8.49 -7.97 12.09
CA MET A 75 -7.12 -7.51 11.85
C MET A 75 -6.20 -8.64 11.39
N PHE A 76 -6.40 -9.87 11.89
CA PHE A 76 -5.64 -11.03 11.41
C PHE A 76 -5.91 -11.32 9.92
N PHE A 77 -7.18 -11.21 9.50
CA PHE A 77 -7.56 -11.36 8.08
C PHE A 77 -6.99 -10.25 7.20
N LYS A 78 -7.07 -8.98 7.66
CA LYS A 78 -6.43 -7.85 6.96
C LYS A 78 -4.93 -8.07 6.81
N LEU A 79 -4.23 -8.47 7.88
CA LEU A 79 -2.79 -8.77 7.86
C LEU A 79 -2.44 -9.94 6.92
N PHE A 80 -3.28 -10.99 6.86
CA PHE A 80 -3.08 -12.11 5.95
C PHE A 80 -3.14 -11.69 4.47
N ILE A 81 -4.20 -10.98 4.06
CA ILE A 81 -4.31 -10.42 2.70
C ILE A 81 -3.10 -9.54 2.40
N TYR A 82 -2.68 -8.76 3.39
CA TYR A 82 -1.56 -7.84 3.27
C TYR A 82 -0.21 -8.54 3.05
N SER A 83 0.05 -9.62 3.80
CA SER A 83 1.25 -10.42 3.63
C SER A 83 1.31 -11.06 2.24
N ILE A 84 0.19 -11.53 1.70
CA ILE A 84 0.12 -12.04 0.32
C ILE A 84 0.45 -10.91 -0.66
N GLN A 85 -0.14 -9.73 -0.47
CA GLN A 85 0.13 -8.59 -1.35
C GLN A 85 1.59 -8.16 -1.35
N LEU A 86 2.26 -8.18 -0.20
CA LEU A 86 3.67 -7.79 -0.07
C LEU A 86 4.65 -8.74 -0.74
N VAL A 87 4.29 -10.03 -0.87
CA VAL A 87 5.18 -11.05 -1.42
C VAL A 87 4.80 -11.41 -2.86
N ALA A 88 3.53 -11.72 -3.11
CA ALA A 88 3.08 -12.25 -4.39
C ALA A 88 3.08 -11.19 -5.50
N LEU A 89 2.62 -9.96 -5.22
CA LEU A 89 2.47 -8.94 -6.26
C LEU A 89 3.81 -8.41 -6.80
N PRO A 90 4.86 -8.18 -5.97
CA PRO A 90 6.17 -7.83 -6.49
C PRO A 90 6.77 -8.95 -7.36
N ILE A 91 6.63 -10.22 -6.95
CA ILE A 91 7.10 -11.36 -7.75
C ILE A 91 6.41 -11.35 -9.12
N LEU A 92 5.09 -11.21 -9.15
CA LEU A 92 4.33 -11.14 -10.41
C LEU A 92 4.75 -9.97 -11.30
N PHE A 93 5.10 -8.81 -10.71
CA PHE A 93 5.60 -7.65 -11.46
C PHE A 93 6.90 -7.95 -12.21
N PHE A 94 7.82 -8.70 -11.60
CA PHE A 94 9.11 -9.04 -12.21
C PHE A 94 9.02 -10.23 -13.17
N VAL A 95 8.16 -11.20 -12.89
CA VAL A 95 8.00 -12.41 -13.72
C VAL A 95 7.24 -12.11 -15.02
N ILE A 96 6.24 -11.22 -14.98
CA ILE A 96 5.41 -10.87 -16.15
C ILE A 96 5.61 -9.38 -16.47
N PRO A 97 6.63 -9.02 -17.27
CA PRO A 97 7.08 -7.64 -17.45
C PRO A 97 6.21 -6.85 -18.46
N THR A 98 4.88 -6.88 -18.30
CA THR A 98 3.94 -6.18 -19.19
C THR A 98 3.26 -5.00 -18.49
N VAL A 99 2.91 -3.96 -19.27
CA VAL A 99 2.16 -2.79 -18.75
C VAL A 99 0.80 -3.23 -18.19
N THR A 100 0.11 -4.15 -18.87
CA THR A 100 -1.16 -4.71 -18.41
C THR A 100 -1.05 -5.30 -17.01
N MET A 101 -0.03 -6.14 -16.77
CA MET A 101 0.14 -6.76 -15.46
C MET A 101 0.44 -5.71 -14.38
N SER A 102 1.25 -4.69 -14.69
CA SER A 102 1.52 -3.60 -13.75
C SER A 102 0.26 -2.82 -13.35
N ARG A 103 -0.69 -2.62 -14.28
CA ARG A 103 -1.99 -1.99 -13.99
C ARG A 103 -2.88 -2.89 -13.12
N VAL A 104 -2.91 -4.19 -13.39
CA VAL A 104 -3.64 -5.16 -12.56
C VAL A 104 -3.13 -5.13 -11.12
N ILE A 105 -1.82 -5.16 -10.92
CA ILE A 105 -1.18 -5.09 -9.59
C ILE A 105 -1.56 -3.79 -8.87
N LEU A 106 -1.57 -2.67 -9.59
CA LEU A 106 -1.98 -1.38 -9.07
C LEU A 106 -3.44 -1.39 -8.60
N TYR A 107 -4.35 -1.91 -9.43
CA TYR A 107 -5.77 -1.97 -9.07
C TYR A 107 -6.05 -2.89 -7.89
N LEU A 108 -5.38 -4.05 -7.81
CA LEU A 108 -5.43 -4.90 -6.63
C LEU A 108 -4.97 -4.14 -5.38
N SER A 109 -4.00 -3.25 -5.52
CA SER A 109 -3.48 -2.47 -4.41
C SER A 109 -4.44 -1.40 -3.93
N TYR A 110 -5.16 -0.75 -4.83
CA TYR A 110 -6.28 0.11 -4.45
C TYR A 110 -7.38 -0.66 -3.70
N GLY A 111 -7.67 -1.89 -4.13
CA GLY A 111 -8.56 -2.79 -3.41
C GLY A 111 -8.14 -3.00 -1.95
N VAL A 112 -6.83 -3.19 -1.70
CA VAL A 112 -6.34 -3.38 -0.33
C VAL A 112 -6.34 -2.11 0.50
N VAL A 113 -6.08 -0.93 -0.09
CA VAL A 113 -6.30 0.35 0.60
C VAL A 113 -7.75 0.47 1.06
N ILE A 114 -8.70 0.16 0.19
CA ILE A 114 -10.13 0.20 0.51
C ILE A 114 -10.44 -0.74 1.68
N LEU A 115 -9.97 -1.99 1.63
CA LEU A 115 -10.14 -2.95 2.73
C LEU A 115 -9.46 -2.50 4.04
N ALA A 116 -8.33 -1.81 3.94
CA ALA A 116 -7.63 -1.26 5.10
C ALA A 116 -8.40 -0.10 5.73
N ILE A 117 -8.95 0.82 4.91
CA ILE A 117 -9.65 2.03 5.37
C ILE A 117 -11.07 1.74 5.85
N ILE A 118 -11.78 0.75 5.26
CA ILE A 118 -13.15 0.45 5.68
C ILE A 118 -13.13 0.05 7.16
N PRO A 119 -13.83 0.82 8.03
CA PRO A 119 -13.92 0.50 9.43
C PRO A 119 -14.61 -0.84 9.59
N THR A 120 -14.01 -1.71 10.39
CA THR A 120 -14.53 -3.04 10.71
C THR A 120 -15.98 -3.02 11.23
N GLN A 121 -16.43 -1.87 11.76
CA GLN A 121 -17.80 -1.62 12.21
C GLN A 121 -18.86 -1.75 11.11
N VAL A 122 -18.50 -1.50 9.84
CA VAL A 122 -19.43 -1.66 8.70
C VAL A 122 -19.81 -3.14 8.52
N PHE A 123 -18.85 -4.04 8.69
CA PHE A 123 -19.09 -5.49 8.59
C PHE A 123 -19.88 -6.05 9.77
N LYS A 124 -19.77 -5.43 10.95
CA LYS A 124 -20.52 -5.85 12.15
C LYS A 124 -22.01 -5.51 12.11
N LYS A 125 -22.46 -4.61 11.21
CA LYS A 125 -23.88 -4.33 10.97
C LYS A 125 -24.54 -5.34 10.01
N LEU A 126 -23.76 -6.23 9.42
CA LEU A 126 -24.21 -7.25 8.47
C LEU A 126 -24.29 -8.65 9.09
N GLU A 127 -23.87 -8.82 10.35
CA GLU A 127 -24.11 -10.00 11.21
C GLU A 127 -25.26 -9.70 12.17
#